data_AF-A0A9D3M764-F1
#
_entry.id   AF-A0A9D3M764-F1
#
_cell.length_a   1.000
_cell.length_b   1.000
_cell.length_c   1.000
_cell.angle_alpha   90.00
_cell.angle_beta   90.00
_cell.angle_gamma   90.00
#
_symmetry.space_group_name_H-M   'P 1'
#
loop_
_entity.id
_entity.type
_entity.pdbx_description
1 polymer ?
#
loop_
_entity_poly.entity_id
_entity_poly.type
_entity_poly.pdbx_seq_one_letter_code
_entity_poly.pdbx_strand_id
1 'polypeptide(L)'
;ILKDGVLLAESDGVNSSGVRPNGERKETYQLRKWLEIKASDTSKYSCRIHHRTLQSPIEESWDGKCRNCDGDNTGAIVGGVVVLLIVLVAVLVGLYFLRKRKKADTALSR
;
A
#
# COMPACT_ATOMS: atom_id res chain seq x y z
N ILE A 1 -13.43 17.33 -9.54
CA ILE A 1 -12.90 16.07 -10.11
C ILE A 1 -13.80 15.75 -11.27
N LEU A 2 -13.22 15.44 -12.43
CA LEU A 2 -13.95 15.09 -13.63
C LEU A 2 -13.89 13.57 -13.82
N LYS A 3 -15.00 12.98 -14.24
CA LYS A 3 -15.10 11.58 -14.69
C LYS A 3 -15.60 11.61 -16.13
N ASP A 4 -14.77 11.15 -17.06
CA ASP A 4 -15.01 11.24 -18.51
C ASP A 4 -15.40 12.66 -18.97
N GLY A 5 -14.81 13.68 -18.35
CA GLY A 5 -15.09 15.10 -18.61
C GLY A 5 -16.30 15.67 -17.88
N VAL A 6 -17.06 14.87 -17.12
CA VAL A 6 -18.22 15.31 -16.33
C VAL A 6 -17.78 15.68 -14.91
N LEU A 7 -18.19 16.85 -14.42
CA LEU A 7 -17.85 17.31 -13.08
C LEU A 7 -18.65 16.53 -12.02
N LEU A 8 -17.93 15.86 -11.12
CA LEU A 8 -18.51 15.16 -9.99
C LEU A 8 -18.79 16.10 -8.82
N ALA A 9 -19.93 15.89 -8.17
CA ALA A 9 -20.40 16.58 -6.98
C ALA A 9 -20.21 15.72 -5.71
N GLU A 10 -20.58 16.30 -4.56
CA GLU A 10 -20.53 15.59 -3.27
C GLU A 10 -21.48 14.39 -3.23
N SER A 11 -22.63 14.46 -3.91
CA SER A 11 -23.55 13.34 -4.10
C SER A 11 -22.93 12.14 -4.82
N ASP A 12 -21.87 12.37 -5.60
CA ASP A 12 -21.13 11.32 -6.32
C ASP A 12 -19.99 10.71 -5.47
N GLY A 13 -19.92 11.05 -4.18
CA GLY A 13 -18.90 10.54 -3.26
C GLY A 13 -17.60 11.37 -3.25
N VAL A 14 -17.60 12.57 -3.83
CA VAL A 14 -16.46 13.48 -3.73
C VAL A 14 -16.42 14.11 -2.35
N ASN A 15 -15.33 13.87 -1.62
CA ASN A 15 -15.07 14.45 -0.32
C ASN A 15 -14.05 15.60 -0.40
N SER A 16 -14.01 16.45 0.63
CA SER A 16 -13.12 17.60 0.69
C SER A 16 -12.57 17.88 2.08
N SER A 17 -11.33 18.39 2.14
CA SER A 17 -10.72 18.84 3.39
C SER A 17 -11.28 20.18 3.89
N GLY A 18 -12.02 20.89 3.03
CA GLY A 18 -12.25 22.32 3.17
C GLY A 18 -10.99 23.15 2.90
N VAL A 19 -11.17 24.45 2.74
CA VAL A 19 -10.07 25.41 2.56
C VAL A 19 -9.40 25.65 3.91
N ARG A 20 -8.07 25.51 3.98
CA ARG A 20 -7.28 25.68 5.20
C ARG A 20 -6.10 26.61 4.93
N PRO A 21 -5.70 27.48 5.87
CA PRO A 21 -4.50 28.29 5.71
C PRO A 21 -3.23 27.43 5.70
N ASN A 22 -2.19 27.90 5.02
CA ASN A 22 -0.85 27.33 5.09
C ASN A 22 -0.01 28.05 6.15
N GLY A 23 0.58 27.31 7.09
CA GLY A 23 1.51 27.85 8.10
C GLY A 23 0.92 28.98 8.96
N GLU A 24 1.80 29.76 9.60
CA GLU A 24 1.37 30.89 10.46
C GLU A 24 0.99 32.14 9.67
N ARG A 25 1.56 32.32 8.47
CA ARG A 25 1.21 33.43 7.56
C ARG A 25 0.03 33.02 6.69
N LYS A 26 -1.17 33.51 7.05
CA LYS A 26 -2.48 33.19 6.44
C LYS A 26 -2.69 33.72 5.01
N GLU A 27 -1.64 33.87 4.21
CA GLU A 27 -1.71 34.48 2.87
C GLU A 27 -1.93 33.44 1.75
N THR A 28 -1.63 32.18 2.02
CA THR A 28 -1.89 31.08 1.08
C THR A 28 -2.73 30.00 1.74
N TYR A 29 -3.44 29.23 0.91
CA TYR A 29 -4.38 28.22 1.36
C TYR A 29 -4.12 26.89 0.66
N GLN A 30 -4.53 25.82 1.33
CA GLN A 30 -4.55 24.46 0.83
C GLN A 30 -5.98 23.93 0.83
N LEU A 31 -6.25 23.05 -0.12
CA LEU A 31 -7.52 22.35 -0.28
C LEU A 31 -7.24 21.00 -0.94
N ARG A 32 -7.81 19.93 -0.40
CA ARG A 32 -7.81 18.60 -1.00
C ARG A 32 -9.24 18.18 -1.31
N LYS A 33 -9.43 17.57 -2.48
CA LYS A 33 -10.64 16.80 -2.82
C LYS A 33 -10.22 15.38 -3.19
N TRP A 34 -11.05 14.40 -2.85
CA TRP A 34 -10.80 12.98 -3.15
C TRP A 34 -12.11 12.22 -3.27
N LEU A 35 -12.07 11.06 -3.91
CA LEU A 35 -13.16 10.08 -3.91
C LEU A 35 -12.55 8.68 -3.94
N GLU A 36 -13.36 7.67 -3.63
CA GLU A 36 -12.98 6.28 -3.81
C GLU A 36 -13.39 5.80 -5.20
N ILE A 37 -12.45 5.17 -5.91
CA ILE A 37 -12.68 4.62 -7.26
C ILE A 37 -12.63 3.10 -7.14
N LYS A 38 -13.66 2.43 -7.65
CA LYS A 38 -13.67 0.96 -7.70
C LYS A 38 -12.61 0.47 -8.68
N ALA A 39 -11.90 -0.60 -8.34
CA ALA A 39 -10.87 -1.18 -9.21
C ALA A 39 -11.40 -1.64 -10.58
N SER A 40 -12.69 -1.97 -10.67
CA SER A 40 -13.35 -2.34 -11.93
C SER A 40 -13.78 -1.13 -12.77
N ASP A 41 -13.61 0.10 -12.28
CA ASP A 41 -13.97 1.30 -13.01
C ASP A 41 -12.89 1.64 -14.04
N THR A 42 -13.28 1.74 -15.31
CA THR A 42 -12.39 2.03 -16.45
C THR A 42 -12.48 3.47 -16.92
N SER A 43 -13.20 4.32 -16.20
CA SER A 43 -13.44 5.72 -16.58
C SER A 43 -12.17 6.55 -16.44
N LYS A 44 -12.05 7.63 -17.21
CA LYS A 44 -10.93 8.57 -17.11
C LYS A 44 -11.23 9.62 -16.05
N TYR A 45 -10.31 9.75 -15.09
CA TYR A 45 -10.44 10.74 -14.02
C TYR A 45 -9.40 11.85 -14.17
N SER A 46 -9.82 13.09 -13.94
CA SER A 46 -8.90 14.24 -13.89
C SER A 46 -9.27 15.23 -12.79
N CYS A 47 -8.26 15.94 -12.29
CA CYS A 47 -8.41 17.02 -11.32
C CYS A 47 -8.32 18.35 -12.06
N ARG A 48 -9.45 19.03 -12.22
CA ARG A 48 -9.50 20.39 -12.78
C ARG A 48 -9.52 21.43 -11.68
N ILE A 49 -8.54 22.33 -11.70
CA ILE A 49 -8.35 23.42 -10.77
C ILE A 49 -8.71 24.73 -11.46
N HIS A 50 -9.65 25.46 -10.87
CA HIS A 50 -10.04 26.80 -11.29
C HIS A 50 -9.69 27.78 -10.16
N HIS A 51 -8.84 28.75 -10.45
CA HIS A 51 -8.45 29.77 -9.48
C HIS A 51 -8.17 31.09 -10.21
N ARG A 52 -8.57 32.21 -9.62
CA ARG A 52 -8.49 33.55 -10.24
C ARG A 52 -7.07 33.99 -10.65
N THR A 53 -6.04 33.40 -10.06
CA THR A 53 -4.64 33.72 -10.38
C THR A 53 -4.11 32.94 -11.58
N LEU A 54 -4.86 31.95 -12.08
CA LEU A 54 -4.51 31.16 -13.25
C LEU A 54 -5.16 31.78 -14.49
N GLN A 55 -4.40 31.92 -15.58
CA GLN A 55 -4.92 32.43 -16.85
C GLN A 55 -5.96 31.47 -17.46
N SER A 56 -5.78 30.18 -17.25
CA SER A 56 -6.70 29.12 -17.65
C SER A 56 -6.77 28.04 -16.57
N PRO A 57 -7.86 27.25 -16.51
CA PRO A 57 -7.93 26.11 -15.60
C PRO A 57 -6.78 25.13 -15.87
N ILE A 58 -6.20 24.60 -14.81
CA ILE A 58 -5.24 23.49 -14.90
C ILE A 58 -6.02 22.19 -14.76
N GLU A 59 -5.71 21.19 -15.58
CA GLU A 59 -6.33 19.88 -15.49
C GLU A 59 -5.25 18.79 -15.49
N GLU A 60 -5.20 18.03 -14.40
CA GLU A 60 -4.24 16.96 -14.19
C GLU A 60 -4.94 15.60 -14.30
N SER A 61 -4.50 14.76 -15.23
CA SER A 61 -5.08 13.41 -15.40
C SER A 61 -4.55 12.44 -14.35
N TRP A 62 -5.43 11.58 -13.83
CA TRP A 62 -5.00 10.48 -12.96
C TRP A 62 -4.45 9.33 -13.81
N ASP A 63 -3.31 8.78 -13.41
CA ASP A 63 -2.57 7.73 -14.13
C ASP A 63 -3.21 6.33 -13.98
N GLY A 64 -4.35 6.23 -13.28
CA GLY A 64 -5.04 4.98 -12.99
C GLY A 64 -4.31 4.07 -12.01
N LYS A 65 -3.16 4.51 -11.47
CA LYS A 65 -2.36 3.72 -10.54
C LYS A 65 -2.68 4.13 -9.11
N CYS A 66 -3.02 3.14 -8.29
CA CYS A 66 -3.07 3.36 -6.85
C CYS A 66 -1.66 3.21 -6.27
N ARG A 67 -1.04 4.33 -5.88
CA ARG A 67 0.33 4.35 -5.34
C ARG A 67 0.50 3.68 -3.97
N ASN A 68 -0.60 3.46 -3.24
CA ASN A 68 -0.60 2.87 -1.90
C ASN A 68 -1.46 1.59 -1.82
N CYS A 69 -1.88 1.01 -2.95
CA CYS A 69 -2.66 -0.23 -2.99
C CYS A 69 -1.82 -1.43 -3.43
N ASP A 70 -0.51 -1.24 -3.66
CA ASP A 70 0.39 -2.36 -3.94
C ASP A 70 0.28 -3.33 -2.76
N GLY A 71 -0.11 -4.57 -3.09
CA GLY A 71 -0.59 -5.56 -2.14
C GLY A 71 0.32 -5.72 -0.94
N ASP A 72 -0.30 -5.86 0.23
CA ASP A 72 0.38 -6.09 1.48
C ASP A 72 1.33 -7.30 1.36
N ASN A 73 2.64 -7.04 1.37
CA ASN A 73 3.69 -8.05 1.29
C ASN A 73 3.71 -8.98 2.52
N THR A 74 2.82 -8.75 3.49
CA THR A 74 2.62 -9.61 4.66
C THR A 74 2.49 -11.08 4.29
N GLY A 75 1.79 -11.43 3.19
CA GLY A 75 1.69 -12.82 2.76
C GLY A 75 3.04 -13.48 2.42
N ALA A 76 3.90 -12.76 1.69
CA ALA A 76 5.23 -13.23 1.32
C ALA A 76 6.17 -13.31 2.53
N ILE A 77 6.10 -12.32 3.43
CA ILE A 77 6.92 -12.27 4.65
C ILE A 77 6.56 -13.43 5.58
N VAL A 78 5.26 -13.64 5.84
CA VAL A 78 4.78 -14.72 6.71
C VAL A 78 5.18 -16.09 6.14
N GLY A 79 5.01 -16.29 4.84
CA GLY A 79 5.42 -17.54 4.16
C GLY A 79 6.91 -17.85 4.35
N GLY A 80 7.78 -16.84 4.16
CA GLY A 80 9.22 -17.01 4.33
C GLY A 80 9.62 -17.38 5.77
N VAL A 81 9.03 -16.72 6.77
CA VAL A 81 9.33 -17.00 8.19
C VAL A 81 8.91 -18.41 8.60
N VAL A 82 7.74 -18.87 8.18
CA VAL A 82 7.23 -20.22 8.51
C VAL A 82 8.17 -21.30 7.95
N VAL A 83 8.59 -21.17 6.68
CA VAL A 83 9.51 -22.12 6.05
C VAL A 83 10.86 -22.16 6.77
N LEU A 84 11.41 -20.99 7.13
CA LEU A 84 12.66 -20.90 7.87
C LEU A 84 12.59 -21.63 9.22
N LEU A 85 11.50 -21.43 9.98
CA LEU A 85 11.31 -22.08 11.28
C LEU A 85 11.21 -23.61 11.15
N ILE A 86 10.50 -24.12 10.15
CA ILE A 86 10.38 -25.56 9.89
C ILE A 86 11.77 -26.17 9.60
N VAL A 87 12.56 -25.51 8.76
CA VAL A 87 13.92 -25.97 8.42
C VAL A 87 14.81 -26.00 9.67
N LEU A 88 14.77 -24.96 10.50
CA LEU A 88 15.54 -24.90 11.75
C LEU A 88 15.17 -26.06 12.69
N VAL A 89 13.88 -26.33 12.86
CA VAL A 89 13.41 -27.45 13.70
C VAL A 89 13.88 -28.78 13.13
N ALA A 90 13.75 -29.02 11.81
CA ALA A 90 14.20 -30.24 11.16
C ALA A 90 15.71 -30.48 11.35
N VAL A 91 16.54 -29.43 11.24
CA VAL A 91 17.98 -29.49 11.48
C VAL A 91 18.27 -29.86 12.94
N LEU A 92 17.63 -29.20 13.91
CA LEU A 92 17.82 -29.48 15.33
C LEU A 92 17.44 -30.93 15.68
N VAL A 93 16.32 -31.41 15.16
CA VAL A 93 15.85 -32.79 15.33
C VAL A 93 16.83 -33.78 14.69
N GLY A 94 17.28 -33.52 13.46
CA GLY A 94 18.28 -34.35 12.77
C GLY A 94 19.58 -34.45 13.55
N LEU A 95 20.11 -33.32 14.04
CA LEU A 95 21.32 -33.28 14.86
C LEU A 95 21.15 -34.03 16.19
N TYR A 96 19.97 -33.93 16.82
CA TYR A 96 19.65 -34.68 18.04
C TYR A 96 19.72 -36.20 17.81
N PHE A 97 19.05 -36.70 16.76
CA PHE A 97 19.06 -38.12 16.41
C PHE A 97 20.46 -38.62 16.03
N LEU A 98 21.24 -37.83 15.27
CA LEU A 98 22.62 -38.18 14.91
C LEU A 98 23.53 -38.26 16.14
N ARG A 99 23.42 -37.32 17.08
CA ARG A 99 24.17 -37.37 18.35
C ARG A 99 23.79 -38.57 19.20
N LYS A 100 22.51 -38.96 19.22
CA LYS A 100 22.05 -40.15 19.95
C LYS A 100 22.60 -41.45 19.35
N ARG A 101 22.64 -41.56 18.01
CA ARG A 101 23.25 -42.71 17.32
C ARG A 101 24.75 -42.84 17.62
N LYS A 102 25.51 -41.75 17.50
CA LYS A 102 26.94 -41.75 17.85
C LYS A 102 27.21 -42.21 19.29
N LYS A 103 26.38 -41.80 20.25
CA LYS A 103 26.51 -42.27 21.65
C LYS A 103 26.24 -43.77 21.79
N ALA A 104 25.26 -44.32 21.07
CA ALA A 104 24.97 -45.75 21.07
C ALA A 104 26.09 -46.57 20.42
N ASP A 105 26.61 -46.12 19.27
CA ASP A 105 27.72 -46.78 18.56
C ASP A 105 29.01 -46.75 19.40
N THR A 106 29.29 -45.64 20.08
CA THR A 106 30.46 -45.52 20.99
C THR A 106 30.32 -46.41 22.23
N ALA A 107 29.10 -46.63 22.72
CA ALA A 107 28.83 -47.49 23.87
C ALA A 107 28.85 -49.00 23.53
N LEU A 108 28.64 -49.37 22.26
CA LEU A 108 28.72 -50.76 21.78
C LEU A 108 30.14 -51.19 21.41
N SER A 109 31.05 -50.23 21.21
CA SER A 109 32.46 -50.44 20.80
C SER A 109 33.46 -50.49 21.97
N ARG A 110 32.99 -50.39 23.22
CA ARG A 110 33.81 -50.37 24.44
C ARG A 110 33.41 -51.53 25.35
#